data_AF-A0AAV5VFY4-F1
#
_entry.id   AF-A0AAV5VFY4-F1
#
_cell.length_a   1.000
_cell.length_b   1.000
_cell.length_c   1.000
_cell.angle_alpha   90.00
_cell.angle_beta   90.00
_cell.angle_gamma   90.00
#
_symmetry.space_group_name_H-M   'P 1'
#
loop_
_entity.id
_entity.type
_entity.pdbx_description
1 polymer ?
#
loop_
_entity_poly.entity_id
_entity_poly.type
_entity_poly.pdbx_seq_one_letter_code
_entity_poly.pdbx_strand_id
1 'polypeptide(L)'
;MIYSLAAFLGLVVQLSEANTWITGDNATVKGCKTTCSPIDYDCWQHTADYIDEALISQLRHYTTAQVALDQWYYRHVNWNGMNKTEIAKEVNDGLEAGLVDGDVLTVKSVRRVAAVIGKQIEEYSDHVLGWPPMYACPLPCGYKNTMYIYLFSISACVNLAAILFFLPQVIRVRKMSKETSRSLKGDSDKSAQDTRRA
;
A
#
# COMPACT_ATOMS: atom_id res chain seq x y z
N MET A 1 15.64 20.10 -18.74
CA MET A 1 15.04 18.74 -18.83
C MET A 1 15.82 17.70 -18.01
N ILE A 2 17.15 17.64 -18.11
CA ILE A 2 17.99 16.70 -17.34
C ILE A 2 17.90 16.93 -15.81
N TYR A 3 17.90 18.20 -15.38
CA TYR A 3 17.78 18.54 -13.95
C TYR A 3 16.43 18.16 -13.32
N SER A 4 15.34 18.19 -14.10
CA SER A 4 14.02 17.74 -13.63
C SER A 4 13.94 16.23 -13.47
N LEU A 5 14.64 15.48 -14.33
CA LEU A 5 14.70 14.02 -14.23
C LEU A 5 15.52 13.57 -13.01
N ALA A 6 16.65 14.24 -12.75
CA ALA A 6 17.49 13.97 -11.58
C ALA A 6 16.78 14.32 -10.26
N ALA A 7 16.05 15.44 -10.23
CA ALA A 7 15.23 15.81 -9.06
C ALA A 7 14.10 14.80 -8.81
N PHE A 8 13.44 14.31 -9.87
CA PHE A 8 12.41 13.29 -9.76
C PHE A 8 12.97 11.95 -9.28
N LEU A 9 14.12 11.52 -9.82
CA LEU A 9 14.84 10.30 -9.37
C LEU A 9 15.30 10.40 -7.92
N GLY A 10 15.84 11.56 -7.50
CA GLY A 10 16.23 11.79 -6.10
C GLY A 10 15.04 11.71 -5.15
N LEU A 11 13.87 12.22 -5.56
CA LEU A 11 12.64 12.17 -4.77
C LEU A 11 12.07 10.74 -4.67
N VAL A 12 12.18 9.94 -5.75
CA VAL A 12 11.79 8.52 -5.76
C VAL A 12 12.70 7.68 -4.86
N VAL A 13 14.01 7.95 -4.82
CA VAL A 13 14.95 7.23 -3.94
C VAL A 13 14.67 7.56 -2.46
N GLN A 14 14.44 8.83 -2.12
CA GLN A 14 14.09 9.23 -0.75
C GLN A 14 12.74 8.65 -0.29
N LEU A 15 11.77 8.48 -1.21
CA LEU A 15 10.50 7.80 -0.91
C LEU A 15 10.65 6.28 -0.71
N SER A 16 11.71 5.66 -1.25
CA SER A 16 11.96 4.22 -1.09
C SER A 16 12.60 3.85 0.26
N GLU A 17 13.19 4.82 0.96
CA GLU A 17 13.80 4.63 2.29
C GLU A 17 12.82 4.94 3.45
N ALA A 18 11.56 5.22 3.17
CA ALA A 18 10.54 5.28 4.20
C ALA A 18 10.44 3.91 4.89
N ASN A 19 10.85 3.83 6.17
CA ASN A 19 10.80 2.65 7.05
C ASN A 19 9.78 1.60 6.60
N THR A 20 10.24 0.67 5.76
CA THR A 20 9.41 -0.36 5.11
C THR A 20 8.89 -1.38 6.11
N TRP A 21 9.47 -1.40 7.30
CA TRP A 21 9.01 -2.18 8.45
C TRP A 21 7.66 -1.72 9.02
N ILE A 22 7.30 -0.43 8.90
CA ILE A 22 6.11 0.13 9.57
C ILE A 22 5.08 0.63 8.56
N THR A 23 5.46 0.92 7.31
CA THR A 23 4.55 1.59 6.36
C THR A 23 4.59 1.13 4.91
N GLY A 24 5.35 0.10 4.55
CA GLY A 24 5.37 -0.27 3.13
C GLY A 24 6.11 -1.55 2.85
N ASP A 25 5.36 -2.51 2.30
CA ASP A 25 5.85 -3.68 1.57
C ASP A 25 5.95 -5.02 2.33
N ASN A 26 4.78 -5.58 2.67
CA ASN A 26 4.62 -6.95 3.20
C ASN A 26 4.87 -8.09 2.19
N ALA A 27 5.44 -7.86 0.99
CA ALA A 27 5.96 -8.98 0.17
C ALA A 27 7.49 -9.11 0.20
N THR A 28 8.16 -8.29 1.02
CA THR A 28 9.59 -8.45 1.35
C THR A 28 9.84 -8.71 2.83
N VAL A 29 8.78 -8.81 3.65
CA VAL A 29 8.96 -9.13 5.07
C VAL A 29 9.34 -10.60 5.19
N LYS A 30 10.59 -10.82 5.62
CA LYS A 30 11.11 -12.15 5.90
C LYS A 30 10.18 -12.84 6.89
N GLY A 31 9.80 -14.08 6.60
CA GLY A 31 9.02 -14.91 7.53
C GLY A 31 7.51 -14.91 7.34
N CYS A 32 6.86 -14.00 6.60
CA CYS A 32 5.41 -14.14 6.34
C CYS A 32 5.10 -15.20 5.27
N LYS A 33 5.26 -16.50 5.58
CA LYS A 33 4.85 -17.63 4.75
C LYS A 33 3.65 -18.34 5.35
N THR A 34 2.57 -18.47 4.57
CA THR A 34 1.34 -19.18 4.96
C THR A 34 1.33 -20.66 4.55
N THR A 35 2.33 -21.10 3.78
CA THR A 35 2.41 -22.46 3.21
C THR A 35 3.80 -23.06 3.48
N CYS A 36 4.05 -23.46 4.73
CA CYS A 36 5.23 -24.25 5.10
C CYS A 36 4.90 -25.75 5.04
N SER A 37 5.89 -26.57 4.66
CA SER A 37 5.77 -28.03 4.80
C SER A 37 5.76 -28.41 6.28
N PRO A 38 5.04 -29.47 6.70
CA PRO A 38 5.01 -29.89 8.11
C PRO A 38 6.39 -30.24 8.70
N ILE A 39 7.35 -30.61 7.85
CA ILE A 39 8.72 -30.98 8.26
C ILE A 39 9.72 -29.82 8.14
N ASP A 40 9.31 -28.68 7.59
CA ASP A 40 10.18 -27.53 7.37
C ASP A 40 10.17 -26.62 8.60
N TYR A 41 10.96 -27.02 9.61
CA TYR A 41 11.06 -26.32 10.88
C TYR A 41 11.54 -24.86 10.71
N ASP A 42 12.54 -24.63 9.87
CA ASP A 42 13.09 -23.28 9.64
C ASP A 42 12.03 -22.34 9.04
N CYS A 43 11.18 -22.85 8.15
CA CYS A 43 10.03 -22.09 7.63
C CYS A 43 9.05 -21.71 8.75
N TRP A 44 8.66 -22.66 9.61
CA TRP A 44 7.74 -22.39 10.72
C TRP A 44 8.33 -21.47 11.77
N GLN A 45 9.62 -21.59 12.07
CA GLN A 45 10.33 -20.72 13.02
C GLN A 45 10.32 -19.28 12.53
N HIS A 46 10.65 -19.04 11.26
CA HIS A 46 10.58 -17.70 10.68
C HIS A 46 9.15 -17.13 10.61
N THR A 47 8.14 -17.99 10.40
CA THR A 47 6.75 -17.58 10.50
C THR A 47 6.35 -17.19 11.92
N ALA A 48 6.84 -17.90 12.94
CA ALA A 48 6.61 -17.55 14.33
C ALA A 48 7.25 -16.21 14.69
N ASP A 49 8.53 -16.00 14.31
CA ASP A 49 9.24 -14.74 14.55
C ASP A 49 8.48 -13.56 13.92
N TYR A 50 7.95 -13.74 12.70
CA TYR A 50 7.12 -12.75 12.04
C TYR A 50 5.82 -12.44 12.80
N ILE A 51 5.14 -13.48 13.32
CA ILE A 51 3.89 -13.31 14.09
C ILE A 51 4.17 -12.54 15.38
N ASP A 52 5.28 -12.79 16.06
CA ASP A 52 5.67 -12.08 17.28
C ASP A 52 5.87 -10.58 17.02
N GLU A 53 6.62 -10.24 15.96
CA GLU A 53 6.81 -8.84 15.54
C GLU A 53 5.49 -8.17 15.14
N ALA A 54 4.65 -8.89 14.37
CA ALA A 54 3.34 -8.40 13.96
C ALA A 54 2.42 -8.17 15.17
N LEU A 55 2.42 -9.07 16.14
CA LEU A 55 1.62 -8.96 17.37
C LEU A 55 2.02 -7.72 18.16
N ILE A 56 3.31 -7.52 18.41
CA ILE A 56 3.82 -6.34 19.12
C ILE A 56 3.45 -5.06 18.36
N SER A 57 3.57 -5.07 17.03
CA SER A 57 3.19 -3.94 16.18
C SER A 57 1.70 -3.60 16.29
N GLN A 58 0.81 -4.60 16.24
CA GLN A 58 -0.63 -4.38 16.41
C GLN A 58 -0.96 -3.81 17.79
N LEU A 59 -0.35 -4.35 18.84
CA LEU A 59 -0.54 -3.85 20.20
C LEU A 59 -0.09 -2.38 20.32
N ARG A 60 1.03 -2.01 19.68
CA ARG A 60 1.51 -0.63 19.62
C ARG A 60 0.54 0.29 18.88
N HIS A 61 0.01 -0.14 17.73
CA HIS A 61 -0.94 0.65 16.96
C HIS A 61 -2.26 0.84 17.71
N TYR A 62 -2.78 -0.22 18.31
CA TYR A 62 -4.00 -0.17 19.10
C TYR A 62 -3.86 0.79 20.29
N THR A 63 -2.82 0.62 21.12
CA THR A 63 -2.56 1.52 22.26
C THR A 63 -2.40 2.97 21.82
N THR A 64 -1.65 3.21 20.74
CA THR A 64 -1.46 4.53 20.14
C THR A 64 -2.79 5.17 19.71
N ALA A 65 -3.67 4.40 19.06
CA ALA A 65 -4.96 4.89 18.62
C ALA A 65 -5.87 5.28 19.81
N GLN A 66 -5.87 4.46 20.87
CA GLN A 66 -6.63 4.75 22.09
C GLN A 66 -6.13 6.01 22.80
N VAL A 67 -4.81 6.19 22.93
CA VAL A 67 -4.22 7.42 23.46
C VAL A 67 -4.59 8.63 22.60
N ALA A 68 -4.50 8.51 21.28
CA ALA A 68 -4.86 9.60 20.38
C ALA A 68 -6.34 10.00 20.50
N LEU A 69 -7.22 9.01 20.68
CA LEU A 69 -8.64 9.23 20.92
C LEU A 69 -8.88 9.98 22.24
N ASP A 70 -8.22 9.57 23.32
CA ASP A 70 -8.32 10.23 24.63
C ASP A 70 -7.86 11.68 24.56
N GLN A 71 -6.72 11.93 23.90
CA GLN A 71 -6.19 13.27 23.69
C GLN A 71 -7.10 14.14 22.81
N TRP A 72 -7.74 13.55 21.81
CA TRP A 72 -8.74 14.25 21.01
C TRP A 72 -9.95 14.62 21.88
N TYR A 73 -10.46 13.68 22.68
CA TYR A 73 -11.59 13.90 23.58
C TYR A 73 -11.28 14.97 24.63
N TYR A 74 -10.06 14.94 25.20
CA TYR A 74 -9.55 15.95 26.11
C TYR A 74 -9.67 17.36 25.53
N ARG A 75 -9.24 17.53 24.27
CA ARG A 75 -9.15 18.83 23.60
C ARG A 75 -10.49 19.36 23.09
N HIS A 76 -11.44 18.48 22.78
CA HIS A 76 -12.66 18.87 22.04
C HIS A 76 -13.96 18.61 22.78
N VAL A 77 -13.95 17.78 23.83
CA VAL A 77 -15.18 17.37 24.53
C VAL A 77 -15.10 17.68 26.02
N ASN A 78 -14.09 17.17 26.71
CA ASN A 78 -13.94 17.34 28.16
C ASN A 78 -12.47 17.41 28.54
N TRP A 79 -12.05 18.52 29.15
CA TRP A 79 -10.70 18.78 29.64
C TRP A 79 -10.21 17.87 30.76
N ASN A 80 -11.00 16.89 31.20
CA ASN A 80 -10.56 15.81 32.10
C ASN A 80 -10.19 14.52 31.35
N GLY A 81 -10.28 14.50 30.02
CA GLY A 81 -10.11 13.29 29.22
C GLY A 81 -11.30 12.34 29.31
N MET A 82 -11.15 11.15 28.74
CA MET A 82 -12.12 10.06 28.86
C MET A 82 -12.02 9.39 30.23
N ASN A 83 -13.09 8.71 30.65
CA ASN A 83 -13.07 7.94 31.88
C ASN A 83 -12.15 6.71 31.70
N LYS A 84 -10.97 6.76 32.32
CA LYS A 84 -9.95 5.71 32.27
C LYS A 84 -10.46 4.32 32.66
N THR A 85 -11.35 4.25 33.66
CA THR A 85 -11.97 2.97 34.07
C THR A 85 -12.93 2.41 33.02
N GLU A 86 -13.58 3.28 32.25
CA GLU A 86 -14.47 2.91 31.17
C GLU A 86 -13.67 2.46 29.94
N ILE A 87 -12.59 3.17 29.57
CA ILE A 87 -11.67 2.74 28.51
C ILE A 87 -11.12 1.34 28.81
N ALA A 88 -10.63 1.09 30.03
CA ALA A 88 -10.09 -0.21 30.41
C ALA A 88 -11.16 -1.32 30.32
N LYS A 89 -12.42 -1.01 30.61
CA LYS A 89 -13.53 -1.93 30.46
C LYS A 89 -13.85 -2.19 28.98
N GLU A 90 -13.92 -1.16 28.15
CA GLU A 90 -14.17 -1.27 26.71
C GLU A 90 -13.07 -2.07 25.99
N VAL A 91 -11.81 -1.90 26.39
CA VAL A 91 -10.68 -2.70 25.89
C VAL A 91 -10.89 -4.18 26.23
N ASN A 92 -11.30 -4.50 27.47
CA ASN A 92 -11.61 -5.88 27.87
C ASN A 92 -12.78 -6.46 27.07
N ASP A 93 -13.90 -5.75 27.05
CA ASP A 93 -15.13 -6.21 26.40
C ASP A 93 -14.91 -6.40 24.89
N GLY A 94 -14.18 -5.48 24.24
CA GLY A 94 -13.86 -5.56 22.81
C GLY A 94 -12.93 -6.72 22.46
N LEU A 95 -11.90 -6.99 23.26
CA LEU A 95 -11.00 -8.12 23.03
C LEU A 95 -11.67 -9.46 23.35
N GLU A 96 -12.52 -9.52 24.38
CA GLU A 96 -13.28 -10.72 24.73
C GLU A 96 -14.33 -11.06 23.67
N ALA A 97 -15.01 -10.06 23.12
CA ALA A 97 -15.97 -10.23 22.02
C ALA A 97 -15.31 -10.73 20.71
N GLY A 98 -13.99 -10.59 20.56
CA GLY A 98 -13.24 -11.10 19.42
C GLY A 98 -12.89 -12.59 19.51
N LEU A 99 -13.12 -13.24 20.66
CA LEU A 99 -12.87 -14.67 20.83
C LEU A 99 -13.93 -15.50 20.10
N VAL A 100 -13.47 -16.56 19.43
CA VAL A 100 -14.30 -17.54 18.74
C VAL A 100 -14.30 -18.86 19.52
N ASP A 101 -15.41 -19.60 19.45
CA ASP A 101 -15.51 -20.92 20.07
C ASP A 101 -14.43 -21.87 19.53
N GLY A 102 -13.65 -22.47 20.44
CA GLY A 102 -12.54 -23.37 20.09
C GLY A 102 -11.20 -22.67 19.91
N ASP A 103 -11.11 -21.36 20.19
CA ASP A 103 -9.84 -20.64 20.16
C ASP A 103 -8.81 -21.19 21.17
N VAL A 104 -7.54 -21.11 20.77
CA VAL A 104 -6.39 -21.42 21.65
C VAL A 104 -6.27 -20.39 22.77
N LEU A 105 -6.75 -19.16 22.53
CA LEU A 105 -6.78 -18.10 23.54
C LEU A 105 -7.99 -18.28 24.45
N THR A 106 -7.74 -18.23 25.76
CA THR A 106 -8.82 -18.26 26.77
C THR A 106 -9.23 -16.84 27.14
N VAL A 107 -10.48 -16.68 27.57
CA VAL A 107 -11.00 -15.43 28.17
C VAL A 107 -10.07 -14.89 29.26
N LYS A 108 -9.50 -15.78 30.09
CA LYS A 108 -8.56 -15.41 31.14
C LYS A 108 -7.27 -14.81 30.59
N SER A 109 -6.73 -15.36 29.50
CA SER A 109 -5.53 -14.82 28.84
C SER A 109 -5.81 -13.45 28.23
N VAL A 110 -6.95 -13.31 27.54
CA VAL A 110 -7.36 -12.04 26.92
C VAL A 110 -7.54 -10.94 27.96
N ARG A 111 -8.23 -11.21 29.07
CA ARG A 111 -8.41 -10.24 30.16
C ARG A 111 -7.10 -9.76 30.76
N ARG A 112 -6.08 -10.64 30.86
CA ARG A 112 -4.75 -10.23 31.34
C ARG A 112 -4.09 -9.27 30.36
N VAL A 113 -4.13 -9.58 29.07
CA VAL A 113 -3.56 -8.72 28.02
C VAL A 113 -4.29 -7.37 28.00
N ALA A 114 -5.62 -7.38 28.01
CA ALA A 114 -6.46 -6.20 28.06
C ALA A 114 -6.17 -5.32 29.30
N ALA A 115 -6.01 -5.92 30.48
CA ALA A 115 -5.67 -5.18 31.69
C ALA A 115 -4.30 -4.49 31.59
N VAL A 116 -3.30 -5.14 31.02
CA VAL A 116 -1.96 -4.56 30.80
C VAL A 116 -2.03 -3.40 29.80
N ILE A 117 -2.76 -3.58 28.70
CA ILE A 117 -2.97 -2.55 27.66
C ILE A 117 -3.71 -1.34 28.24
N GLY A 118 -4.82 -1.57 28.93
CA GLY A 118 -5.65 -0.51 29.53
C GLY A 118 -4.86 0.33 30.53
N LYS A 119 -4.07 -0.33 31.40
CA LYS A 119 -3.18 0.38 32.33
C LYS A 119 -2.16 1.24 31.59
N GLN A 120 -1.60 0.74 30.49
CA GLN A 120 -0.59 1.50 29.76
C GLN A 120 -1.16 2.71 29.01
N ILE A 121 -2.39 2.58 28.49
CA ILE A 121 -3.13 3.71 27.91
C ILE A 121 -3.36 4.76 28.99
N GLU A 122 -3.83 4.35 30.18
CA GLU A 122 -4.10 5.24 31.31
C GLU A 122 -2.87 6.03 31.76
N GLU A 123 -1.72 5.35 31.86
CA GLU A 123 -0.45 5.94 32.28
C GLU A 123 0.09 6.90 31.22
N TYR A 124 -0.02 6.55 29.93
CA TYR A 124 0.50 7.40 28.85
C TYR A 124 -0.41 8.59 28.53
N SER A 125 -1.69 8.52 28.90
CA SER A 125 -2.68 9.57 28.63
C SER A 125 -2.91 10.53 29.81
N ASP A 126 -2.19 10.37 30.92
CA ASP A 126 -2.36 11.17 32.14
C ASP A 126 -1.99 12.66 32.00
N HIS A 127 -1.36 13.04 30.89
CA HIS A 127 -1.00 14.41 30.55
C HIS A 127 -1.36 14.74 29.10
N VAL A 128 -1.47 16.04 28.80
CA VAL A 128 -1.69 16.51 27.43
C VAL A 128 -0.43 16.32 26.61
N LEU A 129 -0.52 15.50 25.57
CA LEU A 129 0.57 15.28 24.63
C LEU A 129 0.64 16.44 23.64
N GLY A 130 1.84 16.89 23.28
CA GLY A 130 2.02 17.89 22.23
C GLY A 130 1.66 17.36 20.84
N TRP A 131 2.00 16.09 20.58
CA TRP A 131 1.71 15.38 19.34
C TRP A 131 1.20 13.96 19.65
N PRO A 132 0.04 13.54 19.09
CA PRO A 132 -0.41 12.17 19.26
C PRO A 132 0.55 11.22 18.52
N PRO A 133 0.76 10.00 19.02
CA PRO A 133 1.61 9.04 18.34
C PRO A 133 0.98 8.66 16.98
N MET A 134 1.80 8.64 15.94
CA MET A 134 1.36 8.22 14.60
C MET A 134 1.34 6.70 14.52
N TYR A 135 0.33 6.14 13.89
CA TYR A 135 0.25 4.71 13.58
C TYR A 135 -0.11 4.51 12.11
N ALA A 136 0.33 3.38 11.55
CA ALA A 136 0.03 2.98 10.20
C ALA A 136 -0.92 1.79 10.19
N CYS A 137 -1.87 1.76 9.25
CA CYS A 137 -2.75 0.61 9.10
C CYS A 137 -1.95 -0.61 8.62
N PRO A 138 -2.15 -1.80 9.21
CA PRO A 138 -1.47 -2.99 8.75
C PRO A 138 -1.94 -3.39 7.35
N LEU A 139 -0.98 -3.73 6.49
CA LEU A 139 -1.27 -4.30 5.17
C LEU A 139 -1.30 -5.84 5.28
N PRO A 140 -2.20 -6.54 4.57
CA PRO A 140 -2.24 -7.99 4.60
C PRO A 140 -0.96 -8.60 3.97
N CYS A 141 -0.56 -9.80 4.41
CA CYS A 141 0.57 -10.49 3.79
C CYS A 141 0.32 -10.75 2.31
N GLY A 142 1.35 -10.55 1.47
CA GLY A 142 1.22 -10.72 0.02
C GLY A 142 0.46 -9.60 -0.71
N TYR A 143 0.07 -8.51 -0.02
CA TYR A 143 -0.59 -7.35 -0.63
C TYR A 143 0.13 -6.83 -1.87
N LYS A 144 1.48 -6.77 -1.82
CA LYS A 144 2.29 -6.34 -2.96
C LYS A 144 2.14 -7.27 -4.16
N ASN A 145 2.21 -8.60 -4.03
CA ASN A 145 2.05 -9.48 -5.20
C ASN A 145 0.70 -9.26 -5.88
N THR A 146 -0.37 -9.16 -5.11
CA THR A 146 -1.71 -8.86 -5.61
C THR A 146 -1.77 -7.48 -6.27
N MET A 147 -1.17 -6.46 -5.65
CA MET A 147 -1.12 -5.09 -6.17
C MET A 147 -0.29 -5.00 -7.47
N TYR A 148 0.87 -5.66 -7.56
CA TYR A 148 1.68 -5.70 -8.78
C TYR A 148 0.97 -6.44 -9.90
N ILE A 149 0.25 -7.53 -9.60
CA ILE A 149 -0.59 -8.22 -10.58
C ILE A 149 -1.68 -7.28 -11.10
N TYR A 150 -2.35 -6.52 -10.24
CA TYR A 150 -3.36 -5.55 -10.67
C TYR A 150 -2.76 -4.40 -11.49
N LEU A 151 -1.64 -3.82 -11.04
CA LEU A 151 -0.97 -2.74 -11.76
C LEU A 151 -0.44 -3.20 -13.12
N PHE A 152 0.15 -4.39 -13.18
CA PHE A 152 0.59 -5.01 -14.43
C PHE A 152 -0.59 -5.26 -15.37
N SER A 153 -1.70 -5.79 -14.85
CA SER A 153 -2.91 -6.05 -15.64
C SER A 153 -3.50 -4.77 -16.22
N ILE A 154 -3.63 -3.71 -15.42
CA ILE A 154 -4.14 -2.41 -15.87
C ILE A 154 -3.19 -1.81 -16.92
N SER A 155 -1.87 -1.87 -16.67
CA SER A 155 -0.87 -1.40 -17.63
C SER A 155 -0.96 -2.14 -18.97
N ALA A 156 -1.08 -3.47 -18.93
CA ALA A 156 -1.24 -4.28 -20.13
C ALA A 156 -2.50 -3.91 -20.91
N CYS A 157 -3.65 -3.72 -20.24
CA CYS A 157 -4.90 -3.29 -20.87
C CYS A 157 -4.78 -1.92 -21.53
N VAL A 158 -4.17 -0.94 -20.86
CA VAL A 158 -3.99 0.42 -21.41
C VAL A 158 -3.08 0.39 -22.64
N ASN A 159 -1.99 -0.36 -22.60
CA ASN A 159 -1.08 -0.49 -23.74
C ASN A 159 -1.75 -1.19 -24.93
N LEU A 160 -2.53 -2.25 -24.69
CA LEU A 160 -3.33 -2.91 -25.73
C LEU A 160 -4.35 -1.97 -26.37
N ALA A 161 -5.07 -1.19 -25.56
CA ALA A 161 -6.03 -0.21 -26.06
C ALA A 161 -5.35 0.87 -26.90
N ALA A 162 -4.18 1.36 -26.49
CA ALA A 162 -3.40 2.33 -27.26
C ALA A 162 -2.95 1.75 -28.62
N ILE A 163 -2.44 0.52 -28.64
CA ILE A 163 -2.06 -0.19 -29.86
C ILE A 163 -3.26 -0.28 -30.81
N LEU A 164 -4.42 -0.74 -30.32
CA LEU A 164 -5.64 -0.87 -31.11
C LEU A 164 -6.15 0.48 -31.66
N PHE A 165 -5.96 1.57 -30.92
CA PHE A 165 -6.36 2.91 -31.35
C PHE A 165 -5.39 3.54 -32.37
N PHE A 166 -4.08 3.44 -32.14
CA PHE A 166 -3.08 4.13 -32.94
C PHE A 166 -2.64 3.39 -34.20
N LEU A 167 -2.60 2.05 -34.20
CA LEU A 167 -2.21 1.28 -35.40
C LEU A 167 -3.09 1.58 -36.63
N PRO A 168 -4.43 1.62 -36.52
CA PRO A 168 -5.28 1.95 -37.66
C PRO A 168 -4.98 3.33 -38.24
N GLN A 169 -4.71 4.32 -37.37
CA GLN A 169 -4.39 5.69 -37.78
C GLN A 169 -3.05 5.76 -38.51
N VAL A 170 -2.01 5.10 -37.99
CA VAL A 170 -0.70 5.05 -38.64
C VAL A 170 -0.77 4.35 -40.00
N ILE A 171 -1.52 3.25 -40.10
CA ILE A 171 -1.74 2.54 -41.38
C ILE A 171 -2.45 3.46 -42.37
N ARG A 172 -3.49 4.18 -41.94
CA ARG A 172 -4.25 5.11 -42.79
C ARG A 172 -3.37 6.25 -43.30
N VAL A 173 -2.55 6.86 -42.44
CA VAL A 173 -1.62 7.94 -42.82
C VAL A 173 -0.55 7.42 -43.80
N ARG A 174 0.02 6.23 -43.56
CA ARG A 174 0.99 5.63 -44.49
C ARG A 174 0.37 5.32 -45.86
N LYS A 175 -0.89 4.90 -45.90
CA LYS A 175 -1.61 4.67 -47.15
C LYS A 175 -1.79 5.97 -47.92
N MET A 176 -2.28 7.02 -47.26
CA MET A 176 -2.45 8.34 -47.88
C MET A 176 -1.12 8.92 -48.37
N SER A 177 -0.06 8.83 -47.57
CA SER A 177 1.29 9.28 -47.97
C SER A 177 1.82 8.56 -49.21
N LYS A 178 1.65 7.23 -49.30
CA LYS A 178 2.03 6.46 -50.49
C LYS A 178 1.24 6.88 -51.73
N GLU A 179 -0.05 7.18 -51.58
CA GLU A 179 -0.91 7.64 -52.68
C GLU A 179 -0.48 9.03 -53.16
N THR A 180 -0.20 9.97 -52.25
CA THR A 180 0.32 11.31 -52.60
C THR A 180 1.67 11.25 -53.31
N SER A 181 2.61 10.42 -52.84
CA SER A 181 3.92 10.27 -53.49
C SER A 181 3.82 9.68 -54.91
N ARG A 182 2.83 8.82 -55.19
CA ARG A 182 2.59 8.32 -56.55
C ARG A 182 1.99 9.39 -57.46
N SER A 183 1.07 10.21 -56.96
CA SER A 183 0.49 11.32 -57.72
C SER A 183 1.56 12.33 -58.15
N LEU A 184 2.44 12.75 -57.22
CA LEU A 184 3.53 13.67 -57.51
C LEU A 184 4.52 13.12 -58.55
N LYS A 185 4.79 11.81 -58.51
CA LYS A 185 5.66 11.16 -59.51
C LYS A 185 5.02 11.12 -60.90
N GLY A 186 3.71 10.85 -60.97
CA GLY A 186 2.97 10.84 -62.24
C GLY A 186 2.88 12.20 -62.91
N ASP A 187 2.72 13.28 -62.14
CA ASP A 187 2.70 14.65 -62.69
C ASP A 187 4.08 15.11 -63.14
N SER A 188 5.15 14.74 -62.41
CA SER A 188 6.53 15.03 -62.82
C SER A 188 6.91 14.34 -64.13
N ASP A 189 6.48 13.09 -64.33
CA ASP A 189 6.76 12.34 -65.56
C ASP A 189 6.00 12.91 -66.77
N LYS A 190 4.76 13.37 -66.58
CA LYS A 190 3.99 14.07 -67.63
C LYS A 190 4.64 15.40 -68.04
N SER A 191 5.04 16.22 -67.07
CA SER A 191 5.68 17.51 -67.34
C SER A 191 7.01 17.35 -68.09
N ALA A 192 7.81 16.34 -67.74
CA ALA A 192 9.05 16.02 -68.45
C ALA A 192 8.82 15.53 -69.89
N GLN A 193 7.67 14.89 -70.16
CA GLN A 193 7.32 14.39 -71.48
C GLN A 193 6.82 15.51 -72.42
N ASP A 194 6.08 16.49 -71.89
CA ASP A 194 5.61 17.65 -72.66
C ASP A 194 6.78 18.59 -73.02
N THR A 195 7.79 18.71 -72.16
CA THR A 195 8.99 19.54 -72.42
C THR A 195 9.88 18.95 -73.52
N ARG A 196 9.79 17.65 -73.81
CA ARG A 196 10.51 17.01 -74.94
C ARG A 196 9.75 17.09 -76.27
N ARG A 197 8.49 17.52 -76.25
CA ARG A 197 7.62 17.61 -77.44
C ARG A 197 7.44 19.03 -77.96
N ALA A 198 7.88 20.04 -77.20
CA ALA A 198 8.05 21.42 -77.66
C ALA A 198 9.44 21.62 -78.25
#